data_AF-A0A1R1FEQ8-F1
#
_entry.id   AF-A0A1R1FEQ8-F1
#
_cell.length_a   1.000
_cell.length_b   1.000
_cell.length_c   1.000
_cell.angle_alpha   90.00
_cell.angle_beta   90.00
_cell.angle_gamma   90.00
#
_symmetry.space_group_name_H-M   'P 1'
#
loop_
_entity.id
_entity.type
_entity.pdbx_description
1 polymer ?
#
loop_
_entity_poly.entity_id
_entity_poly.type
_entity_poly.pdbx_seq_one_letter_code
_entity_poly.pdbx_strand_id
1 'polypeptide(L)'
;MKKINKFISSPLEFEVLEHDQVIAKVKLDYSNQTVDVWQDHNVSPVFLPFPSKSKVTVGDVLDYFESRCFPRTRHHADKILQSLDLNDYVASEIVKQTHGVLYDDYVWIRFSNEELSCADVHPRFAGEQGFS
;
A
#
# COMPACT_ATOMS: atom_id res chain seq x y z
N MET A 1 -27.26 -15.13 7.95
CA MET A 1 -26.20 -15.57 7.01
C MET A 1 -25.90 -14.43 6.05
N LYS A 2 -24.77 -13.73 6.23
CA LYS A 2 -24.20 -12.82 5.23
C LYS A 2 -22.78 -13.31 4.93
N LYS A 3 -22.59 -13.85 3.73
CA LYS A 3 -21.29 -14.24 3.20
C LYS A 3 -20.48 -12.96 2.97
N ILE A 4 -19.35 -12.80 3.66
CA ILE A 4 -18.35 -11.82 3.25
C ILE A 4 -16.97 -12.44 3.41
N ASN A 5 -16.65 -13.38 2.52
CA ASN A 5 -15.25 -13.62 2.17
C ASN A 5 -14.81 -12.40 1.33
N LYS A 6 -14.46 -11.29 1.98
CA LYS A 6 -13.78 -10.13 1.36
C LYS A 6 -12.26 -10.27 1.50
N PHE A 7 -11.75 -11.49 1.43
CA PHE A 7 -10.32 -11.68 1.33
C PHE A 7 -9.90 -11.23 -0.05
N ILE A 8 -8.86 -10.40 -0.10
CA ILE A 8 -8.13 -10.11 -1.33
C ILE A 8 -7.87 -11.45 -2.03
N SER A 9 -8.27 -11.59 -3.29
CA SER A 9 -8.01 -12.82 -4.02
C SER A 9 -6.50 -13.05 -4.07
N SER A 10 -6.06 -14.19 -3.54
CA SER A 10 -4.68 -14.65 -3.69
C SER A 10 -4.49 -15.23 -5.10
N PRO A 11 -3.39 -14.92 -5.81
CA PRO A 11 -2.28 -14.07 -5.37
C PRO A 11 -2.61 -12.57 -5.46
N LEU A 12 -2.16 -11.82 -4.45
CA LEU A 12 -2.17 -10.36 -4.45
C LEU A 12 -0.87 -9.85 -5.06
N GLU A 13 -0.96 -9.09 -6.15
CA GLU A 13 0.19 -8.50 -6.83
C GLU A 13 0.10 -6.98 -6.77
N PHE A 14 1.18 -6.33 -6.35
CA PHE A 14 1.29 -4.87 -6.30
C PHE A 14 2.72 -4.40 -6.53
N GLU A 15 2.84 -3.15 -6.94
CA GLU A 15 4.07 -2.41 -7.11
C GLU A 15 4.16 -1.34 -6.02
N VAL A 16 5.37 -1.07 -5.55
CA VAL A 16 5.68 0.12 -4.74
C VAL A 16 6.42 1.08 -5.66
N LEU A 17 5.92 2.32 -5.71
CA LEU A 17 6.45 3.38 -6.56
C LEU A 17 6.93 4.54 -5.70
N GLU A 18 7.97 5.22 -6.15
CA GLU A 18 8.35 6.57 -5.71
C GLU A 18 8.09 7.50 -6.90
N HIS A 19 7.20 8.48 -6.72
CA HIS A 19 6.56 9.14 -7.86
C HIS A 19 6.00 8.11 -8.85
N ASP A 20 6.39 8.11 -10.12
CA ASP A 20 5.98 7.11 -11.11
C ASP A 20 7.07 6.06 -11.40
N GLN A 21 8.17 6.05 -10.64
CA GLN A 21 9.22 5.06 -10.76
C GLN A 21 8.89 3.84 -9.88
N VAL A 22 8.84 2.65 -10.50
CA VAL A 22 8.67 1.40 -9.76
C VAL A 22 9.96 1.06 -9.02
N ILE A 23 9.88 0.99 -7.69
CA ILE A 23 11.02 0.71 -6.80
C ILE A 23 10.92 -0.67 -6.14
N ALA A 24 9.74 -1.28 -6.11
CA ALA A 24 9.58 -2.68 -5.74
C ALA A 24 8.37 -3.34 -6.42
N LYS A 25 8.41 -4.66 -6.55
CA LYS A 25 7.31 -5.51 -7.02
C LYS A 25 7.10 -6.63 -6.03
N VAL A 26 5.86 -6.84 -5.62
CA VAL A 26 5.51 -7.82 -4.58
C VAL A 26 4.39 -8.71 -5.10
N LYS A 27 4.63 -10.02 -5.02
CA LYS A 27 3.61 -11.05 -5.21
C LYS A 27 3.43 -11.81 -3.92
N LEU A 28 2.25 -11.65 -3.32
CA LEU A 28 1.88 -12.24 -2.05
C LEU A 28 0.85 -13.35 -2.27
N ASP A 29 1.17 -14.56 -1.84
CA ASP A 29 0.22 -15.67 -1.77
C ASP A 29 -0.12 -16.01 -0.32
N TYR A 30 -1.31 -15.58 0.12
CA TYR A 30 -1.81 -15.85 1.47
C TYR A 30 -2.04 -17.35 1.73
N SER A 31 -2.42 -18.11 0.71
CA SER A 31 -2.77 -19.53 0.85
C SER A 31 -1.53 -20.37 1.09
N ASN A 32 -0.46 -20.08 0.35
CA ASN A 32 0.81 -20.80 0.43
C ASN A 32 1.82 -20.15 1.37
N GLN A 33 1.49 -18.99 1.97
CA GLN A 33 2.39 -18.22 2.84
C GLN A 33 3.72 -17.85 2.16
N THR A 34 3.67 -17.54 0.86
CA THR A 34 4.84 -17.16 0.06
C THR A 34 4.79 -15.70 -0.34
N VAL A 35 5.96 -15.07 -0.37
CA VAL A 35 6.13 -13.70 -0.85
C VAL A 35 7.33 -13.67 -1.78
N ASP A 36 7.10 -13.27 -3.03
CA ASP A 36 8.15 -12.95 -3.98
C ASP A 36 8.29 -11.43 -4.04
N VAL A 37 9.53 -10.95 -3.87
CA VAL A 37 9.83 -9.52 -3.86
C VAL A 37 11.02 -9.24 -4.77
N TRP A 38 10.85 -8.28 -5.65
CA TRP A 38 11.94 -7.57 -6.31
C TRP A 38 12.00 -6.13 -5.76
N GLN A 39 13.20 -5.60 -5.52
CA GLN A 39 13.43 -4.21 -5.10
C GLN A 39 14.58 -3.62 -5.90
N ASP A 40 14.49 -2.34 -6.25
CA ASP A 40 15.58 -1.61 -6.89
C ASP A 40 16.64 -1.20 -5.85
N HIS A 41 17.77 -1.90 -5.87
CA HIS A 41 18.88 -1.64 -4.93
C HIS A 41 19.67 -0.35 -5.25
N ASN A 42 19.35 0.37 -6.32
CA ASN A 42 19.93 1.69 -6.61
C ASN A 42 19.18 2.82 -5.91
N VAL A 43 17.99 2.55 -5.38
CA VAL A 43 17.18 3.51 -4.63
C VAL A 43 17.64 3.54 -3.18
N SER A 44 17.53 4.71 -2.54
CA SER A 44 17.84 4.85 -1.11
C SER A 44 16.99 3.86 -0.28
N PRO A 45 17.59 3.11 0.65
CA PRO A 45 16.87 2.13 1.46
C PRO A 45 15.68 2.68 2.24
N VAL A 46 15.62 3.99 2.48
CA VAL A 46 14.50 4.66 3.17
C VAL A 46 13.18 4.58 2.39
N PHE A 47 13.23 4.44 1.06
CA PHE A 47 12.05 4.34 0.21
C PHE A 47 11.60 2.90 -0.02
N LEU A 48 12.50 1.93 0.20
CA LEU A 48 12.20 0.52 -0.05
C LEU A 48 11.24 -0.03 1.00
N PRO A 49 10.28 -0.89 0.62
CA PRO A 49 9.33 -1.48 1.58
C PRO A 49 10.00 -2.47 2.54
N PHE A 50 11.03 -3.19 2.11
CA PHE A 50 11.71 -4.23 2.88
C PHE A 50 13.24 -4.07 2.82
N PRO A 51 13.80 -2.97 3.34
CA PRO A 51 15.23 -2.72 3.26
C PRO A 51 15.99 -3.79 4.06
N SER A 52 17.08 -4.29 3.49
CA SER A 52 18.00 -5.25 4.13
C SER A 52 17.37 -6.59 4.56
N LYS A 53 16.16 -6.93 4.09
CA LYS A 53 15.53 -8.23 4.33
C LYS A 53 16.00 -9.25 3.29
N SER A 54 16.65 -10.32 3.76
CA SER A 54 17.07 -11.43 2.89
C SER A 54 15.91 -12.34 2.48
N LYS A 55 14.87 -12.41 3.30
CA LYS A 55 13.63 -13.14 3.03
C LYS A 55 12.46 -12.34 3.62
N VAL A 56 11.48 -12.02 2.77
CA VAL A 56 10.26 -11.32 3.15
C VAL A 56 9.17 -12.35 3.48
N THR A 57 8.43 -12.11 4.54
CA THR A 57 7.30 -12.94 4.99
C THR A 57 5.97 -12.24 4.75
N VAL A 58 4.87 -12.99 4.84
CA VAL A 58 3.51 -12.39 4.82
C VAL A 58 3.36 -11.34 5.92
N GLY A 59 3.90 -11.61 7.11
CA GLY A 59 3.89 -10.66 8.23
C GLY A 59 4.60 -9.35 7.89
N ASP A 60 5.76 -9.41 7.25
CA ASP A 60 6.48 -8.20 6.83
C ASP A 60 5.63 -7.36 5.86
N VAL A 61 4.92 -7.99 4.92
CA VAL A 61 4.02 -7.27 3.99
C VAL A 61 2.86 -6.62 4.73
N LEU A 62 2.27 -7.31 5.73
CA LEU A 62 1.19 -6.75 6.55
C LEU A 62 1.69 -5.58 7.41
N ASP A 63 2.90 -5.68 7.97
CA ASP A 63 3.55 -4.60 8.72
C ASP A 63 3.82 -3.40 7.81
N TYR A 64 4.23 -3.65 6.56
CA TYR A 64 4.40 -2.57 5.57
C TYR A 64 3.05 -1.89 5.25
N PHE A 65 1.97 -2.63 5.03
CA PHE A 65 0.64 -2.04 4.85
C PHE A 65 0.19 -1.23 6.07
N GLU A 66 0.43 -1.74 7.27
CA GLU A 66 0.15 -1.00 8.51
C GLU A 66 0.94 0.31 8.58
N SER A 67 2.21 0.30 8.15
CA SER A 67 3.05 1.52 8.12
C SER A 67 2.54 2.60 7.16
N ARG A 68 1.72 2.22 6.16
CA ARG A 68 1.09 3.12 5.19
C ARG A 68 -0.33 3.53 5.56
N CYS A 69 -0.77 3.22 6.78
CA CYS A 69 -2.07 3.60 7.32
C CYS A 69 -1.93 4.69 8.39
N PHE A 70 -3.03 5.39 8.69
CA PHE A 70 -3.09 6.27 9.86
C PHE A 70 -3.02 5.44 11.16
N PRO A 71 -2.46 5.95 12.27
CA PRO A 71 -2.31 5.16 13.49
C PRO A 71 -3.64 4.60 14.01
N ARG A 72 -3.68 3.34 14.46
CA ARG A 72 -4.87 2.73 15.08
C ARG A 72 -5.43 3.51 16.27
N THR A 73 -4.57 4.23 16.98
CA THR A 73 -4.90 5.08 18.13
C THR A 73 -5.31 6.50 17.74
N ARG A 74 -5.40 6.82 16.45
CA ARG A 74 -5.74 8.15 15.94
C ARG A 74 -7.12 8.56 16.46
N HIS A 75 -7.19 9.74 17.07
CA HIS A 75 -8.48 10.32 17.44
C HIS A 75 -9.34 10.49 16.18
N HIS A 76 -10.61 10.06 16.26
CA HIS A 76 -11.55 9.97 15.14
C HIS A 76 -11.17 8.98 14.01
N ALA A 77 -10.44 7.90 14.33
CA ALA A 77 -10.17 6.81 13.40
C ALA A 77 -11.46 6.25 12.75
N ASP A 78 -12.55 6.15 13.52
CA ASP A 78 -13.87 5.72 13.06
C ASP A 78 -14.42 6.59 11.91
N LYS A 79 -14.24 7.92 11.99
CA LYS A 79 -14.68 8.84 10.93
C LYS A 79 -13.84 8.69 9.66
N ILE A 80 -12.53 8.44 9.82
CA ILE A 80 -11.65 8.19 8.67
C ILE A 80 -12.08 6.89 7.99
N LEU A 81 -12.29 5.81 8.75
CA LEU A 81 -12.78 4.54 8.21
C LEU A 81 -14.13 4.72 7.48
N GLN A 82 -15.06 5.46 8.07
CA GLN A 82 -16.34 5.76 7.43
C GLN A 82 -16.18 6.51 6.10
N SER A 83 -15.24 7.46 6.02
CA SER A 83 -14.95 8.18 4.76
C SER A 83 -14.32 7.30 3.67
N LEU A 84 -13.75 6.15 4.05
CA LEU A 84 -13.20 5.14 3.15
C LEU A 84 -14.20 3.99 2.88
N ASP A 85 -15.45 4.12 3.33
CA ASP A 85 -16.48 3.06 3.29
C ASP A 85 -16.04 1.76 3.99
N LEU A 86 -15.25 1.88 5.06
CA LEU A 86 -14.76 0.78 5.89
C LEU A 86 -15.42 0.80 7.28
N ASN A 87 -15.77 -0.38 7.78
CA ASN A 87 -16.33 -0.54 9.14
C ASN A 87 -15.26 -0.85 10.19
N ASP A 88 -14.16 -1.48 9.76
CA ASP A 88 -13.11 -2.01 10.63
C ASP A 88 -11.75 -1.55 10.12
N TYR A 89 -10.81 -1.37 11.05
CA TYR A 89 -9.43 -1.09 10.69
C TYR A 89 -8.76 -2.38 10.20
N VAL A 90 -8.71 -2.52 8.87
CA VAL A 90 -7.99 -3.58 8.18
C VAL A 90 -6.99 -2.94 7.23
N ALA A 91 -5.70 -2.99 7.57
CA ALA A 91 -4.64 -2.25 6.87
C ALA A 91 -4.63 -2.49 5.36
N SER A 92 -4.79 -3.74 4.92
CA SER A 92 -4.82 -4.06 3.49
C SER A 92 -6.02 -3.46 2.75
N GLU A 93 -7.17 -3.29 3.42
CA GLU A 93 -8.34 -2.64 2.82
C GLU A 93 -8.20 -1.11 2.84
N ILE A 94 -7.57 -0.55 3.87
CA ILE A 94 -7.23 0.88 3.92
C ILE A 94 -6.27 1.21 2.77
N VAL A 95 -5.17 0.46 2.64
CA VAL A 95 -4.16 0.67 1.58
C VAL A 95 -4.77 0.55 0.19
N LYS A 96 -5.74 -0.34 -0.04
CA LYS A 96 -6.48 -0.39 -1.31
C LYS A 96 -7.27 0.87 -1.62
N GLN A 97 -7.84 1.51 -0.61
CA GLN A 97 -8.62 2.73 -0.81
C GLN A 97 -7.72 3.97 -0.93
N THR A 98 -6.57 3.97 -0.27
CA THR A 98 -5.70 5.15 -0.15
C THR A 98 -4.43 5.05 -0.98
N HIS A 99 -4.16 3.92 -1.61
CA HIS A 99 -2.87 3.58 -2.23
C HIS A 99 -1.67 3.70 -1.27
N GLY A 100 -1.93 3.75 0.04
CA GLY A 100 -0.90 3.94 1.05
C GLY A 100 -0.13 5.26 0.91
N VAL A 101 -0.71 6.31 0.32
CA VAL A 101 -0.04 7.62 0.21
C VAL A 101 0.14 8.25 1.59
N LEU A 102 1.29 8.90 1.81
CA LEU A 102 1.57 9.69 3.01
C LEU A 102 1.99 11.09 2.60
N TYR A 103 1.63 12.09 3.41
CA TYR A 103 1.94 13.48 3.08
C TYR A 103 3.45 13.78 2.98
N ASP A 104 4.25 13.09 3.80
CA ASP A 104 5.68 13.36 4.01
C ASP A 104 6.60 12.74 2.94
N ASP A 105 6.08 11.85 2.09
CA ASP A 105 6.83 11.23 0.99
C ASP A 105 5.98 11.19 -0.29
N TYR A 106 6.49 10.57 -1.35
CA TYR A 106 5.74 10.27 -2.58
C TYR A 106 5.75 8.77 -2.90
N VAL A 107 5.92 7.95 -1.86
CA VAL A 107 5.88 6.50 -2.00
C VAL A 107 4.42 6.06 -1.98
N TRP A 108 4.03 5.19 -2.90
CA TRP A 108 2.67 4.68 -2.97
C TRP A 108 2.60 3.29 -3.58
N ILE A 109 1.43 2.67 -3.47
CA ILE A 109 1.19 1.28 -3.87
C ILE A 109 0.20 1.25 -5.03
N ARG A 110 0.59 0.59 -6.12
CA ARG A 110 -0.27 0.32 -7.29
C ARG A 110 -0.56 -1.17 -7.38
N PHE A 111 -1.83 -1.56 -7.41
CA PHE A 111 -2.22 -2.96 -7.59
C PHE A 111 -2.19 -3.35 -9.07
N SER A 112 -2.00 -4.63 -9.37
CA SER A 112 -1.67 -5.13 -10.72
C SER A 112 -2.73 -4.85 -11.80
N ASN A 113 -3.95 -4.50 -11.42
CA ASN A 113 -5.06 -4.18 -12.32
C ASN A 113 -5.32 -2.68 -12.49
N GLU A 114 -4.35 -1.84 -12.12
CA GLU A 114 -4.48 -0.39 -12.11
C GLU A 114 -3.49 0.27 -13.07
N GLU A 115 -3.96 1.28 -13.80
CA GLU A 115 -3.12 2.14 -14.66
C GLU A 115 -3.09 3.57 -14.10
N LEU A 116 -2.84 3.69 -12.79
CA LEU A 116 -2.75 4.96 -12.09
C LEU A 116 -1.31 5.51 -12.12
N SER A 117 -1.22 6.84 -12.00
CA SER A 117 0.00 7.61 -11.74
C SER A 117 -0.02 8.22 -10.34
N CYS A 118 1.11 8.73 -9.87
CA CYS A 118 1.20 9.42 -8.58
C CYS A 118 0.25 10.63 -8.50
N ALA A 119 0.02 11.32 -9.63
CA ALA A 119 -0.91 12.46 -9.68
C ALA A 119 -2.38 12.06 -9.43
N ASP A 120 -2.75 10.82 -9.75
CA ASP A 120 -4.13 10.34 -9.55
C ASP A 120 -4.45 10.06 -8.08
N VAL A 121 -3.43 9.75 -7.27
CA VAL A 121 -3.60 9.26 -5.90
C VAL A 121 -3.01 10.17 -4.83
N HIS A 122 -2.09 11.07 -5.20
CA HIS A 122 -1.36 11.92 -4.27
C HIS A 122 -1.70 13.41 -4.46
N PRO A 123 -2.64 13.98 -3.68
CA PRO A 123 -3.16 15.34 -3.91
C PRO A 123 -2.10 16.44 -3.92
N ARG A 124 -1.08 16.31 -3.07
CA ARG A 124 0.05 17.25 -3.04
C ARG A 124 0.88 17.21 -4.32
N PHE A 125 1.08 16.03 -4.90
CA PHE A 125 1.84 15.89 -6.14
C PHE A 125 1.03 16.43 -7.32
N ALA A 126 -0.28 16.10 -7.39
CA ALA A 126 -1.19 16.66 -8.39
C ALA A 126 -1.16 18.20 -8.40
N GLY A 127 -1.23 18.81 -7.22
CA GLY A 127 -1.16 20.28 -7.07
C GLY A 127 0.17 20.88 -7.50
N GLU A 128 1.30 20.21 -7.23
CA GLU A 128 2.64 20.64 -7.68
C GLU A 128 2.80 20.57 -9.20
N GLN A 129 2.10 19.66 -9.87
CA GLN A 129 2.07 19.54 -11.33
C GLN A 129 1.08 20.50 -12.00
N GLY A 130 0.32 21.29 -11.23
CA GLY A 130 -0.69 22.21 -11.75
C GLY A 130 -2.01 21.56 -12.16
N PHE A 131 -2.28 20.33 -11.71
CA PHE A 131 -3.60 19.72 -11.80
C PHE A 131 -4.44 20.19 -10.60
N SER A 132 -5.32 21.16 -10.84
CA SER A 132 -6.25 21.73 -9.86
C SER A 132 -7.69 21.59 -10.29
#